data_AF-A0A8T5FZH5-F1
#
_entry.id   AF-A0A8T5FZH5-F1
#
_cell.length_a   1.000
_cell.length_b   1.000
_cell.length_c   1.000
_cell.angle_alpha   90.00
_cell.angle_beta   90.00
_cell.angle_gamma   90.00
#
_symmetry.space_group_name_H-M   'P 1'
#
loop_
_entity.id
_entity.type
_entity.pdbx_description
1 polymer ?
#
loop_
_entity_poly.entity_id
_entity_poly.type
_entity_poly.pdbx_seq_one_letter_code
_entity_poly.pdbx_strand_id
1 'polypeptide(L)'
;MKKTTLSKKLEEIMLVFLIVAILLETVGLLPADFEYVEKIISWTALGYVLYKVSLSDIMFGKKHKHIDIILIISYFLLIIKNFVQLSLESIAHSTFLTSFFELVINNAQGLEQAGFIIGNIGIIAVSFYVTYFIEIQEPSILHVLHGPGKHKAFSFKSLIRFIFSLLITIGFFIIVFNLIMEWFLFALDKPIIILVVLLYIFKVREYTQTLNQDHSFYKIGNILDEIYENFIQLFHQKRTLFFGISGMLVLHLLTDLSSFIFPYIFGGASIYVEGFQNNHSTLVSLLFSDYEVVTVLSSRFFLIIGYMMNTVAITFLMLFPLFIWVVLYHKKSDKEFQINNFIISLFFSSLVFYILAPVYLITQYHEANLIGVDIQSQSVMTSGIPLEMISAISLVIFVILMVITNVRAIKGILILFKTVISLIFLGYYTYTFFLNLSSFYIDWIKGAFMTSQYFLLIIFSIMYFISTLFYCGGYFSFVFNTFKND
;
A
#
# COMPACT_ATOMS: atom_id res chain seq x y z
N MET A 1 -4.41 39.88 18.67
CA MET A 1 -2.98 39.50 18.56
C MET A 1 -2.43 38.59 19.68
N LYS A 2 -3.20 38.14 20.69
CA LYS A 2 -2.69 37.25 21.78
C LYS A 2 -3.10 35.77 21.69
N LYS A 3 -3.99 35.38 20.77
CA LYS A 3 -4.47 33.99 20.62
C LYS A 3 -3.48 33.07 19.90
N THR A 4 -2.57 33.62 19.11
CA THR A 4 -1.61 32.87 18.27
C THR A 4 -0.40 32.34 19.05
N THR A 5 0.00 32.97 20.16
CA THR A 5 1.14 32.49 20.97
C THR A 5 0.77 31.35 21.91
N LEU A 6 -0.48 31.27 22.36
CA LEU A 6 -0.94 30.19 23.24
C LEU A 6 -1.17 28.89 22.46
N SER A 7 -1.74 28.95 21.24
CA SER A 7 -1.89 27.73 20.41
C SER A 7 -0.53 27.17 20.02
N LYS A 8 0.41 28.02 19.58
CA LYS A 8 1.78 27.60 19.23
C LYS A 8 2.52 26.91 20.39
N LYS A 9 2.37 27.41 21.62
CA LYS A 9 2.97 26.77 22.80
C LYS A 9 2.32 25.42 23.15
N LEU A 10 0.99 25.32 23.03
CA LEU A 10 0.27 24.06 23.21
C LEU A 10 0.67 23.03 22.15
N GLU A 11 0.83 23.46 20.90
CA GLU A 11 1.28 22.61 19.79
C GLU A 11 2.72 22.13 19.98
N GLU A 12 3.63 22.98 20.45
CA GLU A 12 5.02 22.59 20.78
C GLU A 12 5.06 21.60 21.95
N ILE A 13 4.26 21.82 22.99
CA ILE A 13 4.15 20.89 24.13
C ILE A 13 3.58 19.54 23.65
N MET A 14 2.55 19.54 22.80
CA MET A 14 2.04 18.31 22.20
C MET A 14 3.12 17.60 21.38
N LEU A 15 3.87 18.32 20.55
CA LEU A 15 4.91 17.72 19.70
C LEU A 15 6.07 17.13 20.54
N VAL A 16 6.46 17.79 21.64
CA VAL A 16 7.42 17.24 22.60
C VAL A 16 6.87 16.00 23.30
N PHE A 17 5.61 16.03 23.76
CA PHE A 17 4.95 14.87 24.37
C PHE A 17 4.91 13.68 23.41
N LEU A 18 4.65 13.94 22.12
CA LEU A 18 4.72 12.95 21.06
C LEU A 18 6.14 12.40 20.86
N ILE A 19 7.16 13.23 20.73
CA ILE A 19 8.53 12.74 20.58
C ILE A 19 8.94 11.88 21.78
N VAL A 20 8.58 12.29 23.00
CA VAL A 20 8.84 11.49 24.21
C VAL A 20 8.09 10.17 24.16
N ALA A 21 6.82 10.17 23.73
CA ALA A 21 6.05 8.95 23.59
C ALA A 21 6.64 8.02 22.51
N ILE A 22 7.16 8.51 21.36
CA ILE A 22 7.91 7.68 20.36
C ILE A 22 9.08 6.97 21.03
N LEU A 23 9.86 7.72 21.80
CA LEU A 23 11.06 7.18 22.44
C LEU A 23 10.67 6.14 23.49
N LEU A 24 9.61 6.35 24.24
CA LEU A 24 9.10 5.39 25.22
C LEU A 24 8.54 4.12 24.55
N GLU A 25 7.83 4.27 23.44
CA GLU A 25 7.29 3.16 22.63
C GLU A 25 8.41 2.32 22.03
N THR A 26 9.41 2.98 21.44
CA THR A 26 10.58 2.31 20.82
C THR A 26 11.38 1.48 21.84
N VAL A 27 11.35 1.88 23.12
CA VAL A 27 12.02 1.17 24.22
C VAL A 27 11.08 0.17 24.92
N GLY A 28 9.81 0.07 24.49
CA GLY A 28 8.82 -0.86 25.05
C GLY A 28 8.35 -0.47 26.46
N LEU A 29 8.45 0.82 26.84
CA LEU A 29 8.07 1.32 28.16
C LEU A 29 6.63 1.85 28.22
N LEU A 30 5.93 1.85 27.09
CA LEU A 30 4.57 2.35 26.99
C LEU A 30 3.56 1.25 27.36
N PRO A 31 2.59 1.51 28.26
CA PRO A 31 1.58 0.51 28.62
C PRO A 31 0.74 0.10 27.41
N ALA A 32 0.37 -1.17 27.33
CA ALA A 32 -0.51 -1.70 26.27
C ALA A 32 -1.84 -0.93 26.16
N ASP A 33 -2.36 -0.40 27.29
CA ASP A 33 -3.57 0.44 27.32
C ASP A 33 -3.46 1.68 26.40
N PHE A 34 -2.25 2.22 26.22
CA PHE A 34 -2.01 3.39 25.39
C PHE A 34 -2.00 3.07 23.90
N GLU A 35 -1.61 1.85 23.52
CA GLU A 35 -1.57 1.39 22.13
C GLU A 35 -2.97 1.45 21.49
N TYR A 36 -4.00 1.06 22.24
CA TYR A 36 -5.39 1.19 21.78
C TYR A 36 -5.80 2.65 21.56
N VAL A 37 -5.55 3.52 22.54
CA VAL A 37 -5.88 4.96 22.45
C VAL A 37 -5.20 5.57 21.23
N GLU A 38 -3.97 5.15 20.99
CA GLU A 38 -3.17 5.61 19.87
C GLU A 38 -3.73 5.18 18.52
N LYS A 39 -4.13 3.93 18.36
CA LYS A 39 -4.82 3.42 17.15
C LYS A 39 -6.12 4.20 16.87
N ILE A 40 -6.92 4.51 17.90
CA ILE A 40 -8.15 5.31 17.77
C ILE A 40 -7.86 6.76 17.36
N ILE A 41 -6.89 7.42 18.01
CA ILE A 41 -6.46 8.78 17.64
C ILE A 41 -6.03 8.80 16.17
N SER A 42 -5.32 7.77 15.75
CA SER A 42 -4.77 7.64 14.43
C SER A 42 -5.86 7.42 13.38
N TRP A 43 -6.81 6.50 13.58
CA TRP A 43 -7.96 6.37 12.68
C TRP A 43 -8.79 7.65 12.59
N THR A 44 -8.93 8.36 13.71
CA THR A 44 -9.61 9.68 13.74
C THR A 44 -8.84 10.72 12.93
N ALA A 45 -7.51 10.77 13.07
CA ALA A 45 -6.64 11.66 12.31
C ALA A 45 -6.72 11.35 10.81
N LEU A 46 -6.73 10.07 10.43
CA LEU A 46 -6.90 9.64 9.06
C LEU A 46 -8.25 10.08 8.48
N GLY A 47 -9.35 9.86 9.22
CA GLY A 47 -10.68 10.33 8.82
C GLY A 47 -10.70 11.84 8.60
N TYR A 48 -10.00 12.61 9.45
CA TYR A 48 -9.84 14.05 9.29
C TYR A 48 -9.01 14.43 8.04
N VAL A 49 -7.91 13.72 7.76
CA VAL A 49 -7.09 13.93 6.56
C VAL A 49 -7.93 13.68 5.30
N LEU A 50 -8.66 12.56 5.24
CA LEU A 50 -9.56 12.24 4.12
C LEU A 50 -10.65 13.31 3.92
N TYR A 51 -11.19 13.84 5.03
CA TYR A 51 -12.15 14.95 4.98
C TYR A 51 -11.53 16.25 4.44
N LYS A 52 -10.27 16.54 4.78
CA LYS A 52 -9.55 17.70 4.25
C LYS A 52 -9.25 17.58 2.77
N VAL A 53 -8.78 16.40 2.36
CA VAL A 53 -8.54 16.02 0.97
C VAL A 53 -9.79 16.16 0.10
N SER A 54 -10.99 15.95 0.67
CA SER A 54 -12.28 16.05 -0.03
C SER A 54 -12.46 14.97 -1.09
N LEU A 55 -12.90 13.79 -0.67
CA LEU A 55 -13.16 12.65 -1.55
C LEU A 55 -14.13 12.99 -2.69
N SER A 56 -15.14 13.83 -2.41
CA SER A 56 -16.12 14.28 -3.40
C SER A 56 -15.50 15.17 -4.49
N ASP A 57 -14.43 15.89 -4.18
CA ASP A 57 -13.74 16.76 -5.14
C ASP A 57 -12.99 15.92 -6.16
N ILE A 58 -12.26 14.91 -5.69
CA ILE A 58 -11.57 13.94 -6.55
C ILE A 58 -12.58 13.17 -7.42
N MET A 59 -13.65 12.64 -6.81
CA MET A 59 -14.59 11.78 -7.53
C MET A 59 -15.57 12.53 -8.43
N PHE A 60 -16.03 13.72 -8.02
CA PHE A 60 -17.15 14.44 -8.64
C PHE A 60 -16.84 15.88 -9.06
N GLY A 61 -15.65 16.40 -8.75
CA GLY A 61 -15.14 17.70 -9.22
C GLY A 61 -15.62 18.88 -8.39
N LYS A 62 -16.24 18.60 -7.24
CA LYS A 62 -16.66 19.64 -6.30
C LYS A 62 -16.63 19.15 -4.87
N LYS A 63 -16.14 20.00 -3.98
CA LYS A 63 -16.17 19.78 -2.53
C LYS A 63 -17.59 19.82 -1.95
N HIS A 64 -18.01 18.72 -1.36
CA HIS A 64 -19.30 18.54 -0.71
C HIS A 64 -19.11 17.91 0.67
N LYS A 65 -18.97 18.78 1.69
CA LYS A 65 -18.64 18.37 3.08
C LYS A 65 -19.52 17.24 3.63
N HIS A 66 -20.83 17.26 3.36
CA HIS A 66 -21.75 16.24 3.86
C HIS A 66 -21.54 14.88 3.17
N ILE A 67 -21.20 14.88 1.88
CA ILE A 67 -20.88 13.66 1.12
C ILE A 67 -19.58 13.07 1.63
N ASP A 68 -18.56 13.90 1.83
CA ASP A 68 -17.27 13.45 2.38
C ASP A 68 -17.47 12.76 3.74
N ILE A 69 -18.25 13.37 4.64
CA ILE A 69 -18.54 12.78 5.96
C ILE A 69 -19.27 11.44 5.83
N ILE A 70 -20.32 11.36 5.00
CA ILE A 70 -21.08 10.12 4.83
C ILE A 70 -20.20 9.03 4.22
N LEU A 71 -19.37 9.35 3.23
CA LEU A 71 -18.43 8.40 2.61
C LEU A 71 -17.41 7.89 3.62
N ILE A 72 -16.78 8.80 4.39
CA ILE A 72 -15.78 8.41 5.39
C ILE A 72 -16.40 7.50 6.44
N ILE A 73 -17.57 7.84 6.99
CA ILE A 73 -18.29 6.98 7.94
C ILE A 73 -18.62 5.63 7.29
N SER A 74 -19.11 5.64 6.06
CA SER A 74 -19.44 4.42 5.32
C SER A 74 -18.21 3.52 5.14
N TYR A 75 -17.06 4.09 4.78
CA TYR A 75 -15.82 3.34 4.59
C TYR A 75 -15.29 2.75 5.90
N PHE A 76 -15.31 3.50 7.00
CA PHE A 76 -14.97 2.96 8.32
C PHE A 76 -15.92 1.84 8.77
N LEU A 77 -17.22 1.94 8.46
CA LEU A 77 -18.18 0.87 8.73
C LEU A 77 -17.91 -0.40 7.92
N LEU A 78 -17.40 -0.28 6.68
CA LEU A 78 -17.02 -1.44 5.86
C LEU A 78 -15.79 -2.19 6.40
N ILE A 79 -14.89 -1.51 7.11
CA ILE A 79 -13.71 -2.10 7.75
C ILE A 79 -13.91 -2.34 9.25
N ILE A 80 -15.15 -2.37 9.75
CA ILE A 80 -15.43 -2.57 11.18
C ILE A 80 -14.86 -3.89 11.72
N LYS A 81 -14.65 -4.89 10.85
CA LYS A 81 -13.94 -6.14 11.21
C LYS A 81 -12.54 -5.88 11.77
N ASN A 82 -11.83 -4.86 11.26
CA ASN A 82 -10.50 -4.52 11.75
C ASN A 82 -10.58 -3.94 13.19
N PHE A 83 -11.68 -3.27 13.53
CA PHE A 83 -11.95 -2.80 14.89
C PHE A 83 -12.28 -3.95 15.85
N VAL A 84 -13.04 -4.95 15.38
CA VAL A 84 -13.31 -6.18 16.14
C VAL A 84 -12.01 -6.92 16.42
N GLN A 85 -11.15 -7.10 15.41
CA GLN A 85 -9.83 -7.71 15.56
C GLN A 85 -8.95 -6.95 16.55
N LEU A 86 -8.89 -5.62 16.43
CA LEU A 86 -8.16 -4.79 17.39
C LEU A 86 -8.68 -4.97 18.84
N SER A 87 -10.00 -5.12 19.00
CA SER A 87 -10.61 -5.35 20.32
C SER A 87 -10.21 -6.70 20.91
N LEU A 88 -10.10 -7.75 20.07
CA LEU A 88 -9.61 -9.07 20.46
C LEU A 88 -8.16 -9.01 20.97
N GLU A 89 -7.28 -8.35 20.20
CA GLU A 89 -5.87 -8.16 20.57
C GLU A 89 -5.74 -7.35 21.86
N SER A 90 -6.53 -6.28 22.00
CA SER A 90 -6.45 -5.39 23.17
C SER A 90 -6.80 -6.08 24.48
N ILE A 91 -7.81 -6.97 24.50
CA ILE A 91 -8.15 -7.73 25.73
C ILE A 91 -6.99 -8.60 26.22
N ALA A 92 -6.19 -9.15 25.31
CA ALA A 92 -5.10 -10.05 25.67
C ALA A 92 -3.97 -9.32 26.42
N HIS A 93 -3.83 -8.00 26.21
CA HIS A 93 -2.69 -7.21 26.66
C HIS A 93 -3.05 -6.06 27.61
N SER A 94 -4.33 -5.69 27.71
CA SER A 94 -4.79 -4.49 28.42
C SER A 94 -5.97 -4.75 29.35
N THR A 95 -5.96 -4.11 30.53
CA THR A 95 -7.11 -4.06 31.45
C THR A 95 -8.00 -2.83 31.23
N PHE A 96 -7.60 -1.93 30.33
CA PHE A 96 -8.35 -0.73 30.00
C PHE A 96 -9.54 -1.09 29.11
N LEU A 97 -10.73 -0.62 29.46
CA LEU A 97 -11.97 -0.83 28.70
C LEU A 97 -12.34 -2.32 28.42
N THR A 98 -11.86 -3.27 29.22
CA THR A 98 -12.11 -4.71 28.99
C THR A 98 -13.59 -5.04 28.80
N SER A 99 -14.50 -4.51 29.63
CA SER A 99 -15.94 -4.75 29.48
C SER A 99 -16.52 -4.23 28.16
N PHE A 100 -15.95 -3.14 27.62
CA PHE A 100 -16.34 -2.63 26.30
C PHE A 100 -15.85 -3.55 25.19
N PHE A 101 -14.60 -4.01 25.26
CA PHE A 101 -14.06 -4.96 24.28
C PHE A 101 -14.80 -6.31 24.33
N GLU A 102 -15.13 -6.81 25.52
CA GLU A 102 -15.93 -8.04 25.69
C GLU A 102 -17.29 -7.87 25.01
N LEU A 103 -17.93 -6.72 25.16
CA LEU A 103 -19.18 -6.41 24.47
C LEU A 103 -19.00 -6.43 22.95
N VAL A 104 -17.92 -5.83 22.43
CA VAL A 104 -17.62 -5.84 20.98
C VAL A 104 -17.41 -7.27 20.48
N ILE A 105 -16.60 -8.07 21.17
CA ILE A 105 -16.25 -9.45 20.79
C ILE A 105 -17.48 -10.37 20.85
N ASN A 106 -18.27 -10.28 21.91
CA ASN A 106 -19.48 -11.08 22.07
C ASN A 106 -20.54 -10.75 21.00
N ASN A 107 -20.45 -9.58 20.36
CA ASN A 107 -21.33 -9.15 19.28
C ASN A 107 -20.61 -9.02 17.93
N ALA A 108 -19.40 -9.58 17.79
CA ALA A 108 -18.51 -9.40 16.64
C ALA A 108 -19.22 -9.63 15.30
N GLN A 109 -19.82 -10.82 15.12
CA GLN A 109 -20.52 -11.18 13.88
C GLN A 109 -21.65 -10.20 13.54
N GLY A 110 -22.43 -9.78 14.55
CA GLY A 110 -23.53 -8.83 14.36
C GLY A 110 -23.02 -7.43 13.99
N LEU A 111 -21.96 -6.97 14.64
CA LEU A 111 -21.32 -5.68 14.34
C LEU A 111 -20.70 -5.66 12.95
N GLU A 112 -20.01 -6.73 12.54
CA GLU A 112 -19.42 -6.85 11.22
C GLU A 112 -20.47 -6.84 10.12
N GLN A 113 -21.51 -7.66 10.26
CA GLN A 113 -22.60 -7.70 9.28
C GLN A 113 -23.37 -6.38 9.22
N ALA A 114 -23.72 -5.80 10.37
CA ALA A 114 -24.44 -4.53 10.41
C ALA A 114 -23.61 -3.38 9.87
N GLY A 115 -22.34 -3.27 10.27
CA GLY A 115 -21.41 -2.26 9.76
C GLY A 115 -21.23 -2.37 8.25
N PHE A 116 -21.00 -3.58 7.74
CA PHE A 116 -20.87 -3.80 6.30
C PHE A 116 -22.13 -3.41 5.52
N ILE A 117 -23.33 -3.79 6.01
CA ILE A 117 -24.59 -3.45 5.36
C ILE A 117 -24.86 -1.94 5.41
N ILE A 118 -24.74 -1.32 6.58
CA ILE A 118 -25.00 0.12 6.79
C ILE A 118 -24.01 0.95 5.94
N GLY A 119 -22.73 0.56 5.92
CA GLY A 119 -21.71 1.20 5.08
C GLY A 119 -22.07 1.16 3.59
N ASN A 120 -22.47 -0.01 3.06
CA ASN A 120 -22.88 -0.12 1.66
C ASN A 120 -24.17 0.67 1.34
N ILE A 121 -25.14 0.70 2.26
CA ILE A 121 -26.33 1.56 2.11
C ILE A 121 -25.93 3.03 2.05
N GLY A 122 -25.00 3.47 2.89
CA GLY A 122 -24.46 4.83 2.87
C GLY A 122 -23.81 5.19 1.53
N ILE A 123 -23.00 4.28 0.96
CA ILE A 123 -22.42 4.44 -0.38
C ILE A 123 -23.52 4.56 -1.45
N ILE A 124 -24.50 3.65 -1.47
CA ILE A 124 -25.61 3.67 -2.43
C ILE A 124 -26.39 4.99 -2.32
N ALA A 125 -26.66 5.46 -1.10
CA ALA A 125 -27.36 6.71 -0.85
C ALA A 125 -26.55 7.92 -1.39
N VAL A 126 -25.23 7.93 -1.19
CA VAL A 126 -24.35 8.95 -1.78
C VAL A 126 -24.39 8.89 -3.31
N SER A 127 -24.25 7.71 -3.92
CA SER A 127 -24.28 7.57 -5.38
C SER A 127 -25.61 8.04 -5.97
N PHE A 128 -26.72 7.74 -5.28
CA PHE A 128 -28.03 8.24 -5.65
C PHE A 128 -28.11 9.77 -5.53
N TYR A 129 -27.64 10.32 -4.40
CA TYR A 129 -27.64 11.77 -4.16
C TYR A 129 -26.81 12.53 -5.22
N VAL A 130 -25.61 12.05 -5.51
CA VAL A 130 -24.71 12.60 -6.54
C VAL A 130 -25.37 12.57 -7.92
N THR A 131 -26.13 11.53 -8.23
CA THR A 131 -26.78 11.38 -9.54
C THR A 131 -27.82 12.45 -9.81
N TYR A 132 -28.68 12.74 -8.82
CA TYR A 132 -29.85 13.61 -9.04
C TYR A 132 -29.66 15.05 -8.57
N PHE A 133 -28.85 15.28 -7.54
CA PHE A 133 -28.79 16.59 -6.88
C PHE A 133 -27.55 17.40 -7.26
N ILE A 134 -26.45 16.73 -7.62
CA ILE A 134 -25.16 17.36 -7.90
C ILE A 134 -24.98 17.58 -9.39
N GLU A 135 -24.27 18.64 -9.73
CA GLU A 135 -23.78 18.89 -11.09
C GLU A 135 -22.34 18.40 -11.17
N ILE A 136 -22.03 17.52 -12.13
CA ILE A 136 -20.67 17.02 -12.34
C ILE A 136 -19.86 18.13 -12.99
N GLN A 137 -18.73 18.48 -12.36
CA GLN A 137 -17.82 19.50 -12.85
C GLN A 137 -16.50 18.89 -13.34
N GLU A 138 -15.82 19.62 -14.23
CA GLU A 138 -14.43 19.35 -14.61
C GLU A 138 -13.49 20.02 -13.60
N PRO A 139 -12.38 19.38 -13.20
CA PRO A 139 -11.98 18.00 -13.51
C PRO A 139 -12.48 16.98 -12.47
N SER A 140 -12.90 15.78 -12.88
CA SER A 140 -13.26 14.68 -11.96
C SER A 140 -13.28 13.30 -12.61
N ILE A 141 -13.18 12.23 -11.79
CA ILE A 141 -13.28 10.84 -12.29
C ILE A 141 -14.63 10.58 -12.97
N LEU A 142 -15.72 11.04 -12.36
CA LEU A 142 -17.05 10.84 -12.93
C LEU A 142 -17.24 11.63 -14.22
N HIS A 143 -16.68 12.84 -14.32
CA HIS A 143 -16.65 13.58 -15.57
C HIS A 143 -15.94 12.79 -16.68
N VAL A 144 -14.77 12.21 -16.37
CA VAL A 144 -14.00 11.40 -17.32
C VAL A 144 -14.81 10.22 -17.86
N LEU A 145 -15.61 9.56 -17.03
CA LEU A 145 -16.35 8.36 -17.44
C LEU A 145 -17.72 8.66 -18.08
N HIS A 146 -18.46 9.66 -17.59
CA HIS A 146 -19.86 9.92 -17.98
C HIS A 146 -20.07 11.26 -18.71
N GLY A 147 -19.17 12.23 -18.52
CA GLY A 147 -19.29 13.60 -19.03
C GLY A 147 -19.92 14.59 -18.02
N PRO A 148 -19.98 15.88 -18.37
CA PRO A 148 -20.45 16.94 -17.47
C PRO A 148 -21.98 17.05 -17.43
N GLY A 149 -22.49 17.77 -16.43
CA GLY A 149 -23.87 18.27 -16.38
C GLY A 149 -24.75 17.72 -15.25
N LYS A 150 -26.01 18.15 -15.26
CA LYS A 150 -27.03 17.78 -14.26
C LYS A 150 -28.16 16.98 -14.91
N HIS A 151 -28.57 15.89 -14.26
CA HIS A 151 -29.76 15.14 -14.66
C HIS A 151 -30.85 15.28 -13.60
N LYS A 152 -31.99 15.83 -14.01
CA LYS A 152 -33.13 16.07 -13.11
C LYS A 152 -34.25 15.03 -13.21
N ALA A 153 -34.22 14.17 -14.24
CA ALA A 153 -35.29 13.21 -14.51
C ALA A 153 -34.77 11.77 -14.54
N PHE A 154 -35.53 10.86 -13.92
CA PHE A 154 -35.31 9.41 -14.04
C PHE A 154 -35.32 9.02 -15.51
N SER A 155 -34.13 8.72 -16.03
CA SER A 155 -33.87 8.39 -17.42
C SER A 155 -32.78 7.34 -17.49
N PHE A 156 -32.68 6.62 -18.60
CA PHE A 156 -31.60 5.64 -18.81
C PHE A 156 -30.21 6.26 -18.60
N LYS A 157 -30.02 7.54 -18.99
CA LYS A 157 -28.77 8.29 -18.72
C LYS A 157 -28.50 8.49 -17.22
N SER A 158 -29.54 8.70 -16.42
CA SER A 158 -29.41 8.82 -14.96
C SER A 158 -29.09 7.48 -14.31
N LEU A 159 -29.64 6.37 -14.82
CA LEU A 159 -29.28 5.03 -14.37
C LEU A 159 -27.80 4.73 -14.65
N ILE A 160 -27.31 5.03 -15.86
CA ILE A 160 -25.89 4.87 -16.21
C ILE A 160 -25.02 5.71 -15.26
N ARG A 161 -25.40 6.97 -15.02
CA ARG A 161 -24.67 7.86 -14.09
C ARG A 161 -24.65 7.31 -12.66
N PHE A 162 -25.77 6.78 -12.18
CA PHE A 162 -25.85 6.13 -10.87
C PHE A 162 -24.91 4.94 -10.78
N ILE A 163 -24.91 4.07 -11.79
CA ILE A 163 -24.00 2.91 -11.85
C ILE A 163 -22.54 3.36 -11.83
N PHE A 164 -22.15 4.36 -12.63
CA PHE A 164 -20.76 4.87 -12.59
C PHE A 164 -20.43 5.52 -11.25
N SER A 165 -21.34 6.30 -10.66
CA SER A 165 -21.12 6.89 -9.33
C SER A 165 -20.95 5.81 -8.26
N LEU A 166 -21.73 4.72 -8.33
CA LEU A 166 -21.60 3.56 -7.46
C LEU A 166 -20.26 2.83 -7.67
N LEU A 167 -19.89 2.55 -8.92
CA LEU A 167 -18.61 1.90 -9.23
C LEU A 167 -17.42 2.74 -8.80
N ILE A 168 -17.45 4.07 -8.97
CA ILE A 168 -16.37 4.96 -8.54
C ILE A 168 -16.27 5.00 -7.02
N THR A 169 -17.39 5.11 -6.30
CA THR A 169 -17.37 5.17 -4.83
C THR A 169 -16.96 3.85 -4.19
N ILE A 170 -17.40 2.71 -4.73
CA ILE A 170 -16.92 1.40 -4.30
C ILE A 170 -15.45 1.19 -4.72
N GLY A 171 -15.06 1.62 -5.91
CA GLY A 171 -13.68 1.49 -6.37
C GLY A 171 -12.70 2.34 -5.58
N PHE A 172 -13.11 3.54 -5.17
CA PHE A 172 -12.33 4.37 -4.27
C PHE A 172 -12.15 3.68 -2.91
N PHE A 173 -13.19 3.02 -2.39
CA PHE A 173 -13.06 2.21 -1.17
C PHE A 173 -12.04 1.08 -1.34
N ILE A 174 -12.24 0.23 -2.35
CA ILE A 174 -11.42 -0.98 -2.56
C ILE A 174 -9.96 -0.64 -2.86
N ILE A 175 -9.72 0.36 -3.69
CA ILE A 175 -8.39 0.64 -4.25
C ILE A 175 -7.65 1.70 -3.44
N VAL A 176 -8.33 2.80 -3.11
CA VAL A 176 -7.67 3.97 -2.50
C VAL A 176 -7.76 3.90 -0.99
N PHE A 177 -8.96 3.74 -0.43
CA PHE A 177 -9.15 3.74 1.02
C PHE A 177 -8.46 2.55 1.68
N ASN A 178 -8.62 1.32 1.16
CA ASN A 178 -7.92 0.15 1.71
C ASN A 178 -6.39 0.30 1.62
N LEU A 179 -5.86 0.78 0.49
CA LEU A 179 -4.42 1.02 0.34
C LEU A 179 -3.92 2.08 1.34
N ILE A 180 -4.68 3.17 1.52
CA ILE A 180 -4.35 4.18 2.54
C ILE A 180 -4.40 3.56 3.94
N MET A 181 -5.40 2.71 4.23
CA MET A 181 -5.49 2.01 5.52
C MET A 181 -4.31 1.07 5.74
N GLU A 182 -3.81 0.38 4.72
CA GLU A 182 -2.62 -0.48 4.82
C GLU A 182 -1.34 0.32 5.08
N TRP A 183 -1.10 1.39 4.31
CA TRP A 183 0.00 2.32 4.57
C TRP A 183 -0.10 2.93 5.97
N PHE A 184 -1.33 3.24 6.37
CA PHE A 184 -1.60 3.76 7.69
C PHE A 184 -1.31 2.71 8.75
N LEU A 185 -1.75 1.46 8.59
CA LEU A 185 -1.47 0.32 9.48
C LEU A 185 0.04 0.06 9.62
N PHE A 186 0.79 0.07 8.52
CA PHE A 186 2.25 -0.01 8.58
C PHE A 186 2.85 1.14 9.39
N ALA A 187 2.37 2.36 9.18
CA ALA A 187 2.86 3.51 9.92
C ALA A 187 2.28 3.57 11.37
N LEU A 188 1.18 2.83 11.65
CA LEU A 188 0.53 2.63 12.95
C LEU A 188 1.26 1.60 13.83
N ASP A 189 2.26 0.88 13.33
CA ASP A 189 3.18 0.18 14.22
C ASP A 189 4.15 1.18 14.92
N LYS A 190 4.07 2.47 14.54
CA LYS A 190 4.67 3.63 15.23
C LYS A 190 3.77 4.88 15.06
N PRO A 191 2.52 4.88 15.51
CA PRO A 191 1.53 5.92 15.16
C PRO A 191 1.94 7.34 15.57
N ILE A 192 2.77 7.45 16.60
CA ILE A 192 3.37 8.70 17.02
C ILE A 192 4.28 9.30 15.93
N ILE A 193 4.93 8.48 15.09
CA ILE A 193 5.64 8.93 13.88
C ILE A 193 4.65 9.49 12.87
N ILE A 194 3.49 8.87 12.65
CA ILE A 194 2.47 9.45 11.76
C ILE A 194 1.98 10.78 12.29
N LEU A 195 1.70 10.90 13.59
CA LEU A 195 1.18 12.13 14.15
C LEU A 195 2.26 13.22 14.23
N VAL A 196 3.55 12.86 14.40
CA VAL A 196 4.69 13.75 14.19
C VAL A 196 4.81 14.15 12.72
N VAL A 197 4.65 13.23 11.76
CA VAL A 197 4.68 13.52 10.32
C VAL A 197 3.49 14.39 9.92
N LEU A 198 2.29 14.17 10.45
CA LEU A 198 1.10 14.98 10.18
C LEU A 198 1.23 16.35 10.84
N LEU A 199 1.62 16.43 12.12
CA LEU A 199 1.92 17.71 12.78
C LEU A 199 3.05 18.44 12.05
N TYR A 200 4.06 17.71 11.57
CA TYR A 200 5.13 18.25 10.75
C TYR A 200 4.61 18.74 9.40
N ILE A 201 3.82 17.98 8.65
CA ILE A 201 3.24 18.40 7.35
C ILE A 201 2.33 19.61 7.54
N PHE A 202 1.44 19.61 8.54
CA PHE A 202 0.53 20.73 8.80
C PHE A 202 1.27 21.97 9.31
N LYS A 203 2.24 21.81 10.22
CA LYS A 203 3.04 22.92 10.75
C LYS A 203 4.04 23.43 9.73
N VAL A 204 4.64 22.57 8.91
CA VAL A 204 5.47 22.94 7.75
C VAL A 204 4.61 23.69 6.76
N ARG A 205 3.39 23.26 6.44
CA ARG A 205 2.48 23.99 5.53
C ARG A 205 2.08 25.37 6.05
N GLU A 206 1.98 25.55 7.36
CA GLU A 206 1.75 26.86 7.99
C GLU A 206 3.04 27.70 8.06
N TYR A 207 4.20 27.07 8.28
CA TYR A 207 5.51 27.72 8.31
C TYR A 207 6.11 28.00 6.92
N THR A 208 5.76 27.24 5.87
CA THR A 208 6.20 27.44 4.48
C THR A 208 5.67 28.74 3.90
N GLN A 209 4.57 29.28 4.46
CA GLN A 209 4.12 30.64 4.16
C GLN A 209 5.05 31.73 4.72
N THR A 210 5.98 31.37 5.63
CA THR A 210 6.88 32.29 6.35
C THR A 210 8.38 31.97 6.21
N LEU A 211 8.75 30.80 5.65
CA LEU A 211 10.12 30.34 5.46
C LEU A 211 10.65 30.72 4.07
N ASN A 212 11.94 31.05 3.99
CA ASN A 212 12.65 31.22 2.71
C ASN A 212 12.59 29.93 1.87
N GLN A 213 12.36 30.07 0.56
CA GLN A 213 12.19 28.99 -0.43
C GLN A 213 13.41 28.03 -0.53
N ASP A 214 14.55 28.39 0.06
CA ASP A 214 15.80 27.64 -0.01
C ASP A 214 15.96 26.53 1.03
N HIS A 215 15.13 26.47 2.07
CA HIS A 215 15.22 25.41 3.08
C HIS A 215 14.83 24.03 2.49
N SER A 216 15.62 23.00 2.80
CA SER A 216 15.40 21.61 2.38
C SER A 216 14.00 21.10 2.72
N PHE A 217 13.44 21.54 3.85
CA PHE A 217 12.10 21.16 4.29
C PHE A 217 10.97 21.74 3.42
N TYR A 218 11.11 22.99 2.93
CA TYR A 218 10.17 23.57 1.97
C TYR A 218 10.19 22.78 0.66
N LYS A 219 11.37 22.37 0.21
CA LYS A 219 11.55 21.57 -1.01
C LYS A 219 10.88 20.20 -0.89
N ILE A 220 11.02 19.49 0.23
CA ILE A 220 10.37 18.19 0.46
C ILE A 220 8.84 18.32 0.49
N GLY A 221 8.31 19.30 1.21
CA GLY A 221 6.86 19.55 1.27
C GLY A 221 6.27 19.84 -0.10
N ASN A 222 6.89 20.73 -0.87
CA ASN A 222 6.46 21.04 -2.23
C ASN A 222 6.55 19.85 -3.18
N ILE A 223 7.57 18.99 -3.05
CA ILE A 223 7.68 17.77 -3.86
C ILE A 223 6.49 16.84 -3.58
N LEU A 224 6.08 16.66 -2.32
CA LEU A 224 4.95 15.81 -1.97
C LEU A 224 3.62 16.38 -2.47
N ASP A 225 3.40 17.68 -2.30
CA ASP A 225 2.20 18.36 -2.81
C ASP A 225 2.15 18.27 -4.35
N GLU A 226 3.27 18.47 -5.03
CA GLU A 226 3.37 18.36 -6.49
C GLU A 226 3.13 16.92 -6.98
N ILE A 227 3.71 15.91 -6.32
CA ILE A 227 3.46 14.50 -6.63
C ILE A 227 1.97 14.18 -6.43
N TYR A 228 1.37 14.63 -5.33
CA TYR A 228 -0.05 14.39 -5.03
C TYR A 228 -0.97 15.03 -6.08
N GLU A 229 -0.79 16.32 -6.36
CA GLU A 229 -1.60 17.05 -7.34
C GLU A 229 -1.47 16.44 -8.74
N ASN A 230 -0.23 16.17 -9.17
CA ASN A 230 0.01 15.60 -10.47
C ASN A 230 -0.46 14.12 -10.56
N PHE A 231 -0.45 13.37 -9.45
CA PHE A 231 -0.98 11.99 -9.41
C PHE A 231 -2.49 11.99 -9.59
N ILE A 232 -3.21 12.88 -8.88
CA ILE A 232 -4.66 13.04 -9.02
C ILE A 232 -5.05 13.43 -10.44
N GLN A 233 -4.26 14.30 -11.09
CA GLN A 233 -4.51 14.67 -12.48
C GLN A 233 -4.55 13.48 -13.45
N LEU A 234 -3.86 12.36 -13.14
CA LEU A 234 -3.95 11.15 -13.97
C LEU A 234 -5.38 10.60 -14.04
N PHE A 235 -6.16 10.74 -12.97
CA PHE A 235 -7.54 10.27 -12.90
C PHE A 235 -8.55 11.25 -13.52
N HIS A 236 -8.09 12.45 -13.88
CA HIS A 236 -8.91 13.51 -14.49
C HIS A 236 -8.87 13.52 -16.02
N GLN A 237 -8.16 12.60 -16.67
CA GLN A 237 -8.17 12.45 -18.13
C GLN A 237 -8.37 10.99 -18.55
N LYS A 238 -9.22 10.75 -19.57
CA LYS A 238 -9.50 9.41 -20.11
C LYS A 238 -8.25 8.65 -20.51
N ARG A 239 -7.28 9.35 -21.13
CA ARG A 239 -6.04 8.76 -21.64
C ARG A 239 -5.09 8.29 -20.54
N THR A 240 -5.07 8.98 -19.40
CA THR A 240 -4.14 8.71 -18.30
C THR A 240 -4.77 7.91 -17.16
N LEU A 241 -6.10 7.72 -17.15
CA LEU A 241 -6.81 7.02 -16.08
C LEU A 241 -6.22 5.63 -15.79
N PHE A 242 -6.06 4.80 -16.82
CA PHE A 242 -5.49 3.46 -16.66
C PHE A 242 -4.01 3.48 -16.25
N PHE A 243 -3.29 4.55 -16.58
CA PHE A 243 -1.92 4.76 -16.11
C PHE A 243 -1.86 5.19 -14.63
N GLY A 244 -2.87 5.93 -14.15
CA GLY A 244 -3.09 6.16 -12.72
C GLY A 244 -3.42 4.85 -11.98
N ILE A 245 -4.28 4.01 -12.56
CA ILE A 245 -4.61 2.68 -12.03
C ILE A 245 -3.37 1.79 -11.94
N SER A 246 -2.51 1.76 -12.96
CA SER A 246 -1.24 1.01 -12.90
C SER A 246 -0.29 1.58 -11.85
N GLY A 247 -0.27 2.91 -11.65
CA GLY A 247 0.46 3.54 -10.55
C GLY A 247 0.00 3.07 -9.18
N MET A 248 -1.32 3.02 -8.96
CA MET A 248 -1.91 2.48 -7.73
C MET A 248 -1.55 1.00 -7.52
N LEU A 249 -1.55 0.19 -8.57
CA LEU A 249 -1.12 -1.22 -8.50
C LEU A 249 0.34 -1.35 -8.06
N VAL A 250 1.22 -0.50 -8.60
CA VAL A 250 2.63 -0.47 -8.18
C VAL A 250 2.78 0.01 -6.73
N LEU A 251 1.99 1.00 -6.30
CA LEU A 251 1.99 1.47 -4.90
C LEU A 251 1.50 0.38 -3.94
N HIS A 252 0.61 -0.50 -4.38
CA HIS A 252 0.19 -1.69 -3.63
C HIS A 252 1.32 -2.72 -3.47
N LEU A 253 2.23 -2.86 -4.45
CA LEU A 253 3.42 -3.71 -4.25
C LEU A 253 4.36 -3.14 -3.16
N LEU A 254 4.38 -1.81 -3.00
CA LEU A 254 5.22 -1.14 -2.00
C LEU A 254 4.68 -1.28 -0.57
N THR A 255 3.37 -1.47 -0.37
CA THR A 255 2.84 -1.78 0.96
C THR A 255 3.42 -3.10 1.44
N ASP A 256 3.42 -4.13 0.61
CA ASP A 256 4.00 -5.44 0.96
C ASP A 256 5.52 -5.38 1.15
N LEU A 257 6.25 -4.58 0.36
CA LEU A 257 7.67 -4.32 0.64
C LEU A 257 7.86 -3.80 2.08
N SER A 258 6.98 -2.90 2.51
CA SER A 258 7.05 -2.29 3.83
C SER A 258 6.59 -3.25 4.94
N SER A 259 5.52 -4.02 4.70
CA SER A 259 4.91 -4.93 5.68
C SER A 259 5.68 -6.24 5.88
N PHE A 260 6.43 -6.72 4.89
CA PHE A 260 7.17 -7.98 4.95
C PHE A 260 8.68 -7.76 4.95
N ILE A 261 9.21 -7.13 3.90
CA ILE A 261 10.67 -7.11 3.67
C ILE A 261 11.39 -6.27 4.72
N PHE A 262 10.86 -5.11 5.11
CA PHE A 262 11.49 -4.33 6.18
C PHE A 262 11.51 -5.06 7.53
N PRO A 263 10.39 -5.61 8.04
CA PRO A 263 10.41 -6.46 9.23
C PRO A 263 11.41 -7.62 9.15
N TYR A 264 11.51 -8.31 8.01
CA TYR A 264 12.47 -9.41 7.85
C TYR A 264 13.92 -8.96 7.92
N ILE A 265 14.27 -7.80 7.35
CA ILE A 265 15.64 -7.29 7.36
C ILE A 265 16.04 -6.79 8.75
N PHE A 266 15.15 -6.02 9.40
CA PHE A 266 15.50 -5.28 10.61
C PHE A 266 15.06 -5.94 11.93
N GLY A 267 14.30 -7.04 11.85
CA GLY A 267 13.80 -7.76 13.02
C GLY A 267 12.72 -6.99 13.79
N GLY A 268 11.90 -6.21 13.07
CA GLY A 268 10.76 -5.53 13.67
C GLY A 268 9.56 -6.47 13.83
N ALA A 269 8.86 -6.37 14.95
CA ALA A 269 7.48 -6.83 15.05
C ALA A 269 6.66 -6.09 13.99
N SER A 270 5.99 -6.81 13.11
CA SER A 270 4.84 -6.26 12.38
C SER A 270 3.64 -7.12 12.72
N ILE A 271 2.47 -6.49 12.82
CA ILE A 271 1.19 -7.19 13.08
C ILE A 271 0.99 -8.34 12.09
N TYR A 272 1.51 -8.16 10.87
CA TYR A 272 1.55 -9.22 9.86
C TYR A 272 2.46 -10.37 10.32
N VAL A 273 3.75 -10.14 10.57
CA VAL A 273 4.71 -11.21 10.91
C VAL A 273 4.37 -11.95 12.22
N GLU A 274 3.85 -11.26 13.23
CA GLU A 274 3.50 -11.89 14.52
C GLU A 274 2.23 -12.74 14.46
N GLY A 275 1.29 -12.39 13.57
CA GLY A 275 0.07 -13.16 13.34
C GLY A 275 0.31 -14.50 12.67
N PHE A 276 1.45 -14.70 11.99
CA PHE A 276 1.74 -15.90 11.24
C PHE A 276 2.60 -16.90 12.02
N GLN A 277 2.07 -18.12 12.21
CA GLN A 277 2.71 -19.11 13.08
C GLN A 277 3.80 -19.98 12.42
N ASN A 278 4.08 -19.87 11.11
CA ASN A 278 5.07 -20.70 10.41
C ASN A 278 5.81 -19.95 9.28
N ASN A 279 7.12 -20.15 9.13
CA ASN A 279 7.96 -19.66 8.02
C ASN A 279 8.16 -18.13 7.87
N HIS A 280 7.90 -17.32 8.90
CA HIS A 280 8.15 -15.87 8.88
C HIS A 280 9.26 -15.44 9.84
N SER A 281 10.34 -16.21 9.85
CA SER A 281 11.53 -15.88 10.65
C SER A 281 12.26 -14.67 10.07
N THR A 282 12.76 -13.81 10.94
CA THR A 282 13.56 -12.66 10.49
C THR A 282 14.84 -13.15 9.82
N LEU A 283 15.36 -12.41 8.84
CA LEU A 283 16.61 -12.79 8.17
C LEU A 283 17.78 -12.89 9.14
N VAL A 284 17.79 -12.02 10.16
CA VAL A 284 18.80 -12.05 11.21
C VAL A 284 18.73 -13.37 11.99
N SER A 285 17.52 -13.81 12.35
CA SER A 285 17.35 -15.10 13.05
C SER A 285 17.77 -16.29 12.19
N LEU A 286 17.38 -16.31 10.90
CA LEU A 286 17.76 -17.36 9.96
C LEU A 286 19.27 -17.37 9.69
N LEU A 287 19.89 -16.19 9.57
CA LEU A 287 21.33 -16.06 9.42
C LEU A 287 22.04 -16.64 10.64
N PHE A 288 21.60 -16.33 11.87
CA PHE A 288 22.20 -16.89 13.08
C PHE A 288 22.03 -18.40 13.17
N SER A 289 20.83 -18.94 12.88
CA SER A 289 20.60 -20.38 12.90
C SER A 289 21.48 -21.12 11.88
N ASP A 290 21.60 -20.59 10.67
CA ASP A 290 22.47 -21.19 9.64
C ASP A 290 23.96 -21.04 10.01
N TYR A 291 24.35 -19.93 10.64
CA TYR A 291 25.73 -19.67 11.05
C TYR A 291 26.22 -20.67 12.12
N GLU A 292 25.33 -21.12 13.00
CA GLU A 292 25.64 -22.15 14.01
C GLU A 292 25.89 -23.53 13.39
N VAL A 293 25.14 -23.87 12.32
CA VAL A 293 25.27 -25.16 11.62
C VAL A 293 26.56 -25.22 10.78
N VAL A 294 26.96 -24.10 10.18
CA VAL A 294 28.14 -24.03 9.31
C VAL A 294 29.42 -23.95 10.14
N THR A 295 30.28 -24.96 10.06
CA THR A 295 31.54 -25.03 10.83
C THR A 295 32.73 -24.35 10.14
N VAL A 296 32.73 -24.27 8.81
CA VAL A 296 33.84 -23.72 8.03
C VAL A 296 33.72 -22.20 7.90
N LEU A 297 34.80 -21.47 8.23
CA LEU A 297 34.81 -20.00 8.25
C LEU A 297 34.52 -19.37 6.87
N SER A 298 35.04 -19.96 5.79
CA SER A 298 34.77 -19.46 4.43
C SER A 298 33.29 -19.56 4.06
N SER A 299 32.65 -20.68 4.40
CA SER A 299 31.23 -20.91 4.15
C SER A 299 30.34 -19.91 4.92
N ARG A 300 30.75 -19.52 6.14
CA ARG A 300 30.08 -18.46 6.92
C ARG A 300 30.13 -17.09 6.25
N PHE A 301 31.25 -16.75 5.60
CA PHE A 301 31.34 -15.51 4.82
C PHE A 301 30.38 -15.52 3.63
N PHE A 302 30.30 -16.63 2.90
CA PHE A 302 29.35 -16.79 1.79
C PHE A 302 27.89 -16.83 2.23
N LEU A 303 27.61 -17.33 3.44
CA LEU A 303 26.29 -17.27 4.05
C LEU A 303 25.82 -15.81 4.20
N ILE A 304 26.64 -14.94 4.80
CA ILE A 304 26.33 -13.51 4.96
C ILE A 304 26.09 -12.84 3.61
N ILE A 305 26.95 -13.12 2.62
CA ILE A 305 26.77 -12.62 1.24
C ILE A 305 25.44 -13.10 0.67
N GLY A 306 25.05 -14.35 0.90
CA GLY A 306 23.83 -14.92 0.35
C GLY A 306 22.56 -14.25 0.86
N TYR A 307 22.47 -14.00 2.17
CA TYR A 307 21.36 -13.22 2.75
C TYR A 307 21.33 -11.79 2.22
N MET A 308 22.51 -11.15 2.10
CA MET A 308 22.60 -9.78 1.59
C MET A 308 22.19 -9.70 0.10
N MET A 309 22.64 -10.63 -0.74
CA MET A 309 22.29 -10.68 -2.16
C MET A 309 20.80 -10.98 -2.38
N ASN A 310 20.21 -11.89 -1.60
CA ASN A 310 18.77 -12.13 -1.64
C ASN A 310 17.96 -10.88 -1.28
N THR A 311 18.39 -10.17 -0.23
CA THR A 311 17.77 -8.91 0.19
C THR A 311 17.84 -7.86 -0.91
N VAL A 312 19.02 -7.67 -1.50
CA VAL A 312 19.21 -6.75 -2.63
C VAL A 312 18.32 -7.13 -3.82
N ALA A 313 18.24 -8.43 -4.15
CA ALA A 313 17.43 -8.91 -5.26
C ALA A 313 15.94 -8.62 -5.06
N ILE A 314 15.35 -9.00 -3.91
CA ILE A 314 13.92 -8.80 -3.66
C ILE A 314 13.57 -7.31 -3.58
N THR A 315 14.42 -6.49 -2.96
CA THR A 315 14.24 -5.03 -2.92
C THR A 315 14.26 -4.44 -4.34
N PHE A 316 15.17 -4.89 -5.20
CA PHE A 316 15.15 -4.44 -6.59
C PHE A 316 13.88 -4.91 -7.32
N LEU A 317 13.49 -6.19 -7.20
CA LEU A 317 12.31 -6.72 -7.88
C LEU A 317 11.03 -5.98 -7.49
N MET A 318 10.91 -5.54 -6.23
CA MET A 318 9.76 -4.75 -5.75
C MET A 318 9.84 -3.26 -6.11
N LEU A 319 11.02 -2.63 -6.06
CA LEU A 319 11.18 -1.20 -6.35
C LEU A 319 11.28 -0.89 -7.85
N PHE A 320 11.68 -1.85 -8.69
CA PHE A 320 11.90 -1.57 -10.11
C PHE A 320 10.62 -1.28 -10.90
N PRO A 321 9.47 -1.93 -10.64
CA PRO A 321 8.18 -1.51 -11.19
C PRO A 321 7.84 -0.05 -10.87
N LEU A 322 8.12 0.40 -9.64
CA LEU A 322 7.98 1.82 -9.27
C LEU A 322 8.90 2.71 -10.07
N PHE A 323 10.16 2.34 -10.19
CA PHE A 323 11.11 3.09 -11.00
C PHE A 323 10.62 3.22 -12.47
N ILE A 324 10.18 2.13 -13.09
CA ILE A 324 9.61 2.14 -14.46
C ILE A 324 8.41 3.08 -14.52
N TRP A 325 7.47 2.96 -13.58
CA TRP A 325 6.27 3.79 -13.55
C TRP A 325 6.62 5.28 -13.43
N VAL A 326 7.53 5.65 -12.52
CA VAL A 326 8.00 7.03 -12.32
C VAL A 326 8.68 7.57 -13.57
N VAL A 327 9.50 6.76 -14.26
CA VAL A 327 10.14 7.16 -15.52
C VAL A 327 9.09 7.41 -16.61
N LEU A 328 8.10 6.53 -16.75
CA LEU A 328 6.99 6.72 -17.70
C LEU A 328 6.15 7.94 -17.37
N TYR A 329 5.97 8.23 -16.09
CA TYR A 329 5.23 9.40 -15.60
C TYR A 329 5.96 10.72 -15.93
N HIS A 330 7.29 10.74 -15.79
CA HIS A 330 8.11 11.92 -16.05
C HIS A 330 8.61 12.05 -17.51
N LYS A 331 8.24 11.14 -18.43
CA LYS A 331 8.69 11.08 -19.86
C LYS A 331 8.37 12.35 -20.70
N LYS A 332 7.97 13.46 -20.09
CA LYS A 332 8.11 14.84 -20.63
C LYS A 332 9.54 15.39 -20.59
N SER A 333 10.49 14.72 -19.94
CA SER A 333 11.89 15.14 -19.91
C SER A 333 12.74 14.30 -20.87
N ASP A 334 13.24 14.92 -21.94
CA ASP A 334 14.13 14.32 -22.97
C ASP A 334 15.48 13.81 -22.45
N LYS A 335 15.66 13.67 -21.13
CA LYS A 335 16.90 13.17 -20.54
C LYS A 335 16.87 11.65 -20.57
N GLU A 336 17.75 11.07 -21.40
CA GLU A 336 18.10 9.64 -21.32
C GLU A 336 18.44 9.31 -19.86
N PHE A 337 17.61 8.50 -19.19
CA PHE A 337 17.85 8.09 -17.81
C PHE A 337 19.11 7.22 -17.76
N GLN A 338 20.20 7.77 -17.25
CA GLN A 338 21.46 7.06 -17.12
C GLN A 338 21.47 6.24 -15.82
N ILE A 339 21.26 4.93 -15.95
CA ILE A 339 21.44 4.00 -14.84
C ILE A 339 22.92 3.66 -14.69
N ASN A 340 23.45 3.74 -13.47
CA ASN A 340 24.84 3.38 -13.19
C ASN A 340 25.11 1.90 -13.52
N ASN A 341 26.23 1.61 -14.16
CA ASN A 341 26.70 0.26 -14.51
C ASN A 341 26.78 -0.65 -13.26
N PHE A 342 27.17 -0.08 -12.11
CA PHE A 342 27.16 -0.77 -10.82
C PHE A 342 25.78 -1.31 -10.46
N ILE A 343 24.74 -0.50 -10.60
CA ILE A 343 23.36 -0.89 -10.25
C ILE A 343 22.86 -2.01 -11.17
N ILE A 344 23.15 -1.92 -12.48
CA ILE A 344 22.78 -2.97 -13.43
C ILE A 344 23.48 -4.28 -13.09
N SER A 345 24.79 -4.23 -12.84
CA SER A 345 25.58 -5.43 -12.53
C SER A 345 25.18 -6.05 -11.20
N LEU A 346 24.92 -5.21 -10.18
CA LEU A 346 24.43 -5.64 -8.88
C LEU A 346 23.08 -6.33 -9.00
N PHE A 347 22.12 -5.75 -9.74
CA PHE A 347 20.80 -6.35 -9.96
C PHE A 347 20.88 -7.78 -10.49
N PHE A 348 21.60 -7.99 -11.60
CA PHE A 348 21.67 -9.31 -12.22
C PHE A 348 22.48 -10.30 -11.38
N SER A 349 23.56 -9.85 -10.74
CA SER A 349 24.35 -10.67 -9.81
C SER A 349 23.52 -11.14 -8.61
N SER A 350 22.77 -10.23 -7.99
CA SER A 350 21.87 -10.55 -6.87
C SER A 350 20.70 -11.44 -7.31
N LEU A 351 20.15 -11.20 -8.51
CA LEU A 351 19.05 -12.00 -9.06
C LEU A 351 19.47 -13.44 -9.31
N VAL A 352 20.67 -13.67 -9.84
CA VAL A 352 21.21 -15.02 -10.03
C VAL A 352 21.38 -15.73 -8.70
N PHE A 353 21.86 -15.02 -7.66
CA PHE A 353 21.92 -15.58 -6.32
C PHE A 353 20.52 -15.98 -5.83
N TYR A 354 19.55 -15.07 -5.92
CA TYR A 354 18.17 -15.28 -5.50
C TYR A 354 17.51 -16.47 -6.20
N ILE A 355 17.73 -16.63 -7.51
CA ILE A 355 17.15 -17.77 -8.27
C ILE A 355 17.77 -19.10 -7.82
N LEU A 356 19.07 -19.14 -7.53
CA LEU A 356 19.77 -20.37 -7.17
C LEU A 356 19.61 -20.76 -5.69
N ALA A 357 19.44 -19.78 -4.80
CA ALA A 357 19.21 -19.99 -3.37
C ALA A 357 18.27 -18.91 -2.80
N PRO A 358 16.96 -19.03 -3.07
CA PRO A 358 15.98 -18.05 -2.65
C PRO A 358 15.78 -18.09 -1.14
N VAL A 359 15.93 -16.94 -0.48
CA VAL A 359 15.59 -16.75 0.93
C VAL A 359 14.11 -16.38 1.10
N TYR A 360 13.48 -15.87 0.05
CA TYR A 360 12.07 -15.50 0.05
C TYR A 360 11.29 -16.39 -0.91
N LEU A 361 10.16 -16.89 -0.44
CA LEU A 361 9.18 -17.61 -1.24
C LEU A 361 7.90 -16.79 -1.28
N ILE A 362 7.42 -16.49 -2.48
CA ILE A 362 6.20 -15.72 -2.70
C ILE A 362 5.08 -16.72 -3.00
N THR A 363 4.13 -16.87 -2.09
CA THR A 363 3.01 -17.82 -2.19
C THR A 363 1.67 -17.13 -1.96
N GLN A 364 0.59 -17.89 -2.12
CA GLN A 364 -0.75 -17.45 -1.76
C GLN A 364 -0.97 -17.69 -0.27
N TYR A 365 -1.75 -16.83 0.39
CA TYR A 365 -2.31 -17.18 1.69
C TYR A 365 -3.25 -18.37 1.56
N HIS A 366 -3.11 -19.31 2.49
CA HIS A 366 -4.01 -20.46 2.62
C HIS A 366 -5.03 -20.29 3.76
N GLU A 367 -4.92 -19.23 4.56
CA GLU A 367 -5.86 -18.92 5.63
C GLU A 367 -7.10 -18.22 5.09
N ALA A 368 -8.28 -18.69 5.49
CA ALA A 368 -9.57 -18.26 4.92
C ALA A 368 -9.90 -16.76 5.12
N ASN A 369 -9.24 -16.11 6.09
CA ASN A 369 -9.56 -14.73 6.48
C ASN A 369 -8.55 -13.70 5.98
N LEU A 370 -7.45 -14.14 5.37
CA LEU A 370 -6.39 -13.26 4.89
C LEU A 370 -6.36 -13.23 3.39
N ILE A 371 -6.28 -12.01 2.85
CA ILE A 371 -6.24 -11.78 1.42
C ILE A 371 -4.88 -11.20 1.04
N GLY A 372 -4.24 -11.82 0.06
CA GLY A 372 -3.08 -11.25 -0.60
C GLY A 372 -1.96 -12.24 -0.86
N VAL A 373 -0.73 -11.74 -0.79
CA VAL A 373 0.49 -12.49 -1.05
C VAL A 373 1.20 -12.79 0.27
N ASP A 374 1.58 -14.04 0.42
CA ASP A 374 2.42 -14.51 1.51
C ASP A 374 3.88 -14.47 1.05
N ILE A 375 4.73 -13.79 1.81
CA ILE A 375 6.18 -13.76 1.58
C ILE A 375 6.85 -14.51 2.72
N GLN A 376 7.09 -15.80 2.49
CA GLN A 376 7.72 -16.66 3.48
C GLN A 376 9.24 -16.52 3.39
N SER A 377 9.88 -16.54 4.55
CA SER A 377 11.33 -16.60 4.71
C SER A 377 11.79 -18.06 4.83
N GLN A 378 12.93 -18.39 4.24
CA GLN A 378 13.55 -19.70 4.38
C GLN A 378 15.08 -19.61 4.42
N SER A 379 15.71 -20.64 4.96
CA SER A 379 17.17 -20.74 5.01
C SER A 379 17.77 -20.74 3.59
N VAL A 380 18.83 -19.96 3.39
CA VAL A 380 19.58 -19.94 2.12
C VAL A 380 20.25 -21.29 1.82
N MET A 381 20.39 -22.15 2.84
CA MET A 381 20.99 -23.49 2.71
C MET A 381 20.02 -24.54 2.12
N THR A 382 18.74 -24.20 1.94
CA THR A 382 17.72 -25.14 1.44
C THR A 382 17.87 -25.52 -0.04
N SER A 383 18.68 -24.79 -0.82
CA SER A 383 18.85 -25.00 -2.27
C SER A 383 19.55 -26.30 -2.67
N GLY A 384 20.29 -26.91 -1.75
CA GLY A 384 21.12 -28.09 -2.02
C GLY A 384 22.38 -27.82 -2.87
N ILE A 385 22.60 -26.58 -3.34
CA ILE A 385 23.80 -26.17 -4.07
C ILE A 385 24.79 -25.53 -3.07
N PRO A 386 26.10 -25.86 -3.12
CA PRO A 386 27.08 -25.20 -2.25
C PRO A 386 27.08 -23.68 -2.41
N LEU A 387 26.99 -22.96 -1.29
CA LEU A 387 26.89 -21.50 -1.26
C LEU A 387 28.14 -20.81 -1.85
N GLU A 388 29.30 -21.44 -1.72
CA GLU A 388 30.56 -21.00 -2.33
C GLU A 388 30.43 -20.90 -3.86
N MET A 389 29.80 -21.92 -4.46
CA MET A 389 29.62 -22.01 -5.91
C MET A 389 28.64 -20.93 -6.39
N ILE A 390 27.51 -20.77 -5.70
CA ILE A 390 26.50 -19.75 -6.03
C ILE A 390 27.11 -18.34 -5.91
N SER A 391 27.84 -18.08 -4.82
CA SER A 391 28.53 -16.81 -4.58
C SER A 391 29.58 -16.51 -5.66
N ALA A 392 30.37 -17.51 -6.04
CA ALA A 392 31.37 -17.38 -7.10
C ALA A 392 30.72 -17.06 -8.46
N ILE A 393 29.64 -17.76 -8.83
CA ILE A 393 28.88 -17.48 -10.06
C ILE A 393 28.33 -16.05 -10.04
N SER A 394 27.70 -15.65 -8.93
CA SER A 394 27.14 -14.31 -8.75
C SER A 394 28.22 -13.22 -8.87
N LEU A 395 29.40 -13.42 -8.27
CA LEU A 395 30.53 -12.49 -8.36
C LEU A 395 31.12 -12.42 -9.78
N VAL A 396 31.30 -13.56 -10.45
CA VAL A 396 31.78 -13.60 -11.84
C VAL A 396 30.84 -12.84 -12.76
N ILE A 397 29.52 -13.05 -12.61
CA ILE A 397 28.51 -12.30 -13.35
C ILE A 397 28.61 -10.80 -13.06
N PHE A 398 28.75 -10.41 -11.79
CA PHE A 398 28.94 -9.01 -11.42
C PHE A 398 30.13 -8.37 -12.16
N VAL A 399 31.31 -9.00 -12.10
CA VAL A 399 32.53 -8.47 -12.73
C VAL A 399 32.40 -8.41 -14.25
N ILE A 400 31.87 -9.46 -14.88
CA ILE A 400 31.63 -9.48 -16.34
C ILE A 400 30.68 -8.35 -16.72
N LEU A 401 29.54 -8.22 -16.04
CA LEU A 401 28.55 -7.18 -16.30
C LEU A 401 29.12 -5.78 -16.10
N MET A 402 29.94 -5.57 -15.07
CA MET A 402 30.61 -4.29 -14.82
C MET A 402 31.50 -3.84 -15.99
N VAL A 403 32.17 -4.78 -16.65
CA VAL A 403 33.03 -4.48 -17.80
C VAL A 403 32.19 -4.27 -19.07
N ILE A 404 31.25 -5.18 -19.37
CA ILE A 404 30.52 -5.15 -20.65
C ILE A 404 29.44 -4.06 -20.71
N THR A 405 28.92 -3.61 -19.56
CA THR A 405 27.92 -2.51 -19.50
C THR A 405 28.48 -1.16 -19.95
N ASN A 406 29.79 -1.03 -20.16
CA ASN A 406 30.38 0.14 -20.81
C ASN A 406 30.01 0.24 -22.30
N VAL A 407 29.64 -0.87 -22.95
CA VAL A 407 29.19 -0.89 -24.34
C VAL A 407 27.71 -0.48 -24.39
N ARG A 408 27.40 0.66 -25.02
CA ARG A 408 26.04 1.25 -25.06
C ARG A 408 24.96 0.26 -25.54
N ALA A 409 25.25 -0.55 -26.56
CA ALA A 409 24.32 -1.54 -27.08
C ALA A 409 23.99 -2.64 -26.05
N ILE A 410 25.01 -3.19 -25.39
CA ILE A 410 24.84 -4.22 -24.34
C ILE A 410 24.08 -3.63 -23.15
N LYS A 411 24.42 -2.41 -22.73
CA LYS A 411 23.70 -1.70 -21.66
C LYS A 411 22.22 -1.54 -21.96
N GLY A 412 21.85 -1.17 -23.20
CA GLY A 412 20.46 -1.08 -23.64
C GLY A 412 19.73 -2.43 -23.53
N ILE A 413 20.35 -3.51 -24.00
CA ILE A 413 19.80 -4.88 -23.90
C ILE A 413 19.61 -5.30 -22.43
N LEU A 414 20.58 -5.02 -21.56
CA LEU A 414 20.49 -5.34 -20.13
C LEU A 414 19.40 -4.54 -19.41
N ILE A 415 19.20 -3.27 -19.78
CA ILE A 415 18.09 -2.47 -19.26
C ILE A 415 16.75 -3.07 -19.70
N LEU A 416 16.62 -3.46 -20.97
CA LEU A 416 15.43 -4.14 -21.49
C LEU A 416 15.16 -5.45 -20.73
N PHE A 417 16.17 -6.31 -20.55
CA PHE A 417 16.01 -7.56 -19.79
C PHE A 417 15.58 -7.31 -18.35
N LYS A 418 16.19 -6.34 -17.67
CA LYS A 418 15.79 -5.95 -16.31
C LYS A 418 14.33 -5.49 -16.26
N THR A 419 13.90 -4.68 -17.24
CA THR A 419 12.50 -4.25 -17.36
C THR A 419 11.57 -5.46 -17.55
N VAL A 420 11.89 -6.37 -18.47
CA VAL A 420 11.10 -7.60 -18.72
C VAL A 420 11.02 -8.47 -17.47
N ILE A 421 12.14 -8.72 -16.78
CA ILE A 421 12.18 -9.51 -15.54
C ILE A 421 11.30 -8.86 -14.46
N SER A 422 11.36 -7.54 -14.32
CA SER A 422 10.56 -6.83 -13.33
C SER A 422 9.06 -6.85 -13.66
N LEU A 423 8.70 -6.83 -14.95
CA LEU A 423 7.31 -7.02 -15.39
C LEU A 423 6.84 -8.46 -15.15
N ILE A 424 7.67 -9.47 -15.39
CA ILE A 424 7.37 -10.87 -15.08
C ILE A 424 7.14 -11.03 -13.57
N PHE A 425 8.02 -10.44 -12.75
CA PHE A 425 7.87 -10.46 -11.30
C PHE A 425 6.57 -9.78 -10.84
N LEU A 426 6.29 -8.56 -11.31
CA LEU A 426 5.03 -7.87 -11.00
C LEU A 426 3.81 -8.68 -11.45
N GLY A 427 3.88 -9.30 -12.63
CA GLY A 427 2.81 -10.16 -13.15
C GLY A 427 2.58 -11.40 -12.29
N TYR A 428 3.66 -12.07 -11.87
CA TYR A 428 3.60 -13.21 -10.96
C TYR A 428 3.01 -12.80 -9.59
N TYR A 429 3.51 -11.72 -9.00
CA TYR A 429 2.98 -11.17 -7.74
C TYR A 429 1.49 -10.82 -7.85
N THR A 430 1.12 -10.07 -8.89
CA THR A 430 -0.28 -9.66 -9.14
C THR A 430 -1.19 -10.87 -9.35
N TYR A 431 -0.71 -11.90 -10.06
CA TYR A 431 -1.44 -13.14 -10.28
C TYR A 431 -1.67 -13.89 -8.96
N THR A 432 -0.63 -14.04 -8.13
CA THR A 432 -0.71 -14.70 -6.83
C THR A 432 -1.71 -13.98 -5.91
N PHE A 433 -1.61 -12.65 -5.82
CA PHE A 433 -2.56 -11.83 -5.07
C PHE A 433 -4.00 -12.02 -5.60
N PHE A 434 -4.17 -11.89 -6.91
CA PHE A 434 -5.48 -11.93 -7.55
C PHE A 434 -6.17 -13.28 -7.42
N LEU A 435 -5.42 -14.39 -7.45
CA LEU A 435 -6.01 -15.72 -7.25
C LEU A 435 -6.59 -15.90 -5.86
N ASN A 436 -5.85 -15.51 -4.82
CA ASN A 436 -6.34 -15.59 -3.45
C ASN A 436 -7.56 -14.65 -3.24
N LEU A 437 -7.49 -13.42 -3.74
CA LEU A 437 -8.62 -12.48 -3.75
C LEU A 437 -9.85 -13.02 -4.49
N SER A 438 -9.63 -13.68 -5.63
CA SER A 438 -10.71 -14.28 -6.43
C SER A 438 -11.37 -15.43 -5.68
N SER A 439 -10.58 -16.31 -5.03
CA SER A 439 -11.12 -17.38 -4.20
C SER A 439 -12.00 -16.80 -3.09
N PHE A 440 -11.49 -15.80 -2.37
CA PHE A 440 -12.23 -15.10 -1.32
C PHE A 440 -13.58 -14.60 -1.82
N TYR A 441 -13.62 -13.78 -2.89
CA TYR A 441 -14.88 -13.25 -3.38
C TYR A 441 -15.82 -14.33 -3.92
N ILE A 442 -15.31 -15.35 -4.62
CA ILE A 442 -16.13 -16.44 -5.15
C ILE A 442 -16.80 -17.21 -4.00
N ASP A 443 -16.09 -17.47 -2.92
CA ASP A 443 -16.64 -18.18 -1.75
C ASP A 443 -17.70 -17.34 -1.04
N TRP A 444 -17.47 -16.04 -0.87
CA TRP A 444 -18.48 -15.12 -0.31
C TRP A 444 -19.72 -14.96 -1.21
N ILE A 445 -19.54 -14.89 -2.53
CA ILE A 445 -20.64 -14.83 -3.51
C ILE A 445 -21.46 -16.12 -3.45
N LYS A 446 -20.81 -17.29 -3.45
CA LYS A 446 -21.49 -18.59 -3.31
C LYS A 446 -22.23 -18.68 -1.98
N GLY A 447 -21.59 -18.30 -0.87
CA GLY A 447 -22.19 -18.27 0.45
C GLY A 447 -23.45 -17.42 0.48
N ALA A 448 -23.36 -16.17 0.02
CA ALA A 448 -24.49 -15.23 -0.04
C ALA A 448 -25.63 -15.75 -0.93
N PHE A 449 -25.32 -16.42 -2.04
CA PHE A 449 -26.31 -17.06 -2.90
C PHE A 449 -27.03 -18.20 -2.17
N MET A 450 -26.28 -19.11 -1.54
CA MET A 450 -26.83 -20.27 -0.82
C MET A 450 -27.70 -19.87 0.38
N THR A 451 -27.36 -18.77 1.06
CA THR A 451 -28.14 -18.23 2.18
C THR A 451 -29.20 -17.21 1.75
N SER A 452 -29.46 -17.04 0.44
CA SER A 452 -30.43 -16.07 -0.11
C SER A 452 -30.19 -14.60 0.32
N GLN A 453 -28.94 -14.23 0.62
CA GLN A 453 -28.54 -12.86 0.97
C GLN A 453 -28.23 -12.05 -0.30
N TYR A 454 -29.26 -11.81 -1.12
CA TYR A 454 -29.10 -11.20 -2.46
C TYR A 454 -28.45 -9.82 -2.46
N PHE A 455 -28.64 -9.02 -1.40
CA PHE A 455 -27.96 -7.74 -1.27
C PHE A 455 -26.43 -7.90 -1.22
N LEU A 456 -25.95 -8.80 -0.36
CA LEU A 456 -24.52 -9.10 -0.23
C LEU A 456 -23.97 -9.75 -1.50
N LEU A 457 -24.74 -10.61 -2.14
CA LEU A 457 -24.39 -11.21 -3.43
C LEU A 457 -24.05 -10.14 -4.49
N ILE A 458 -24.91 -9.13 -4.64
CA ILE A 458 -24.72 -8.04 -5.61
C ILE A 458 -23.50 -7.20 -5.23
N ILE A 459 -23.37 -6.82 -3.96
CA ILE A 459 -22.24 -6.01 -3.49
C ILE A 459 -20.91 -6.74 -3.72
N PHE A 460 -20.77 -7.99 -3.29
CA PHE A 460 -19.54 -8.76 -3.50
C PHE A 460 -19.22 -8.98 -4.97
N SER A 461 -20.24 -9.16 -5.82
CA SER A 461 -20.05 -9.26 -7.28
C SER A 461 -19.50 -7.96 -7.88
N ILE A 462 -20.01 -6.81 -7.43
CA ILE A 462 -19.50 -5.49 -7.86
C ILE A 462 -18.07 -5.28 -7.37
N MET A 463 -17.80 -5.58 -6.09
CA MET A 463 -16.46 -5.46 -5.53
C MET A 463 -15.46 -6.36 -6.28
N TYR A 464 -15.82 -7.60 -6.55
CA TYR A 464 -14.99 -8.53 -7.32
C TYR A 464 -14.73 -8.05 -8.76
N PHE A 465 -15.74 -7.50 -9.43
CA PHE A 465 -15.59 -6.92 -10.76
C PHE A 465 -14.60 -5.75 -10.77
N ILE A 466 -14.72 -4.84 -9.79
CA ILE A 466 -13.81 -3.71 -9.64
C ILE A 466 -12.38 -4.19 -9.36
N SER A 467 -12.21 -5.15 -8.44
CA SER A 467 -10.91 -5.74 -8.16
C SER A 467 -10.28 -6.39 -9.39
N THR A 468 -11.07 -7.10 -10.20
CA THR A 468 -10.61 -7.69 -11.47
C THR A 468 -10.13 -6.60 -12.45
N LEU A 469 -10.89 -5.52 -12.60
CA LEU A 469 -10.47 -4.38 -13.43
C LEU A 469 -9.19 -3.73 -12.91
N PHE A 470 -9.05 -3.61 -11.58
CA PHE A 470 -7.87 -3.03 -10.95
C PHE A 470 -6.62 -3.87 -11.19
N TYR A 471 -6.63 -5.14 -10.79
CA TYR A 471 -5.44 -6.01 -10.86
C TYR A 471 -5.10 -6.37 -12.31
N CYS A 472 -6.06 -6.91 -13.08
CA CYS A 472 -5.80 -7.32 -14.46
C CYS A 472 -5.64 -6.09 -15.37
N GLY A 473 -6.57 -5.14 -15.30
CA GLY A 473 -6.54 -3.95 -16.15
C GLY A 473 -5.36 -3.02 -15.83
N GLY A 474 -5.03 -2.86 -14.55
CA GLY A 474 -3.84 -2.11 -14.11
C GLY A 474 -2.54 -2.75 -14.62
N TYR A 475 -2.39 -4.07 -14.47
CA TYR A 475 -1.19 -4.78 -14.95
C TYR A 475 -1.04 -4.70 -16.48
N PHE A 476 -2.10 -5.00 -17.25
CA PHE A 476 -2.02 -4.91 -18.71
C PHE A 476 -1.77 -3.48 -19.18
N SER A 477 -2.37 -2.47 -18.52
CA SER A 477 -2.06 -1.08 -18.82
C SER A 477 -0.61 -0.73 -18.52
N PHE A 478 -0.05 -1.26 -17.43
CA PHE A 478 1.35 -1.06 -17.07
C PHE A 478 2.30 -1.61 -18.13
N VAL A 479 2.10 -2.87 -18.54
CA VAL A 479 2.88 -3.54 -19.59
C VAL A 479 2.76 -2.78 -20.92
N PHE A 480 1.54 -2.43 -21.32
CA PHE A 480 1.30 -1.69 -22.56
C PHE A 480 2.00 -0.32 -22.58
N ASN A 481 1.90 0.46 -21.51
CA ASN A 481 2.54 1.78 -21.44
C ASN A 481 4.07 1.69 -21.35
N THR A 482 4.61 0.58 -20.83
CA THR A 482 6.05 0.33 -20.78
C THR A 482 6.60 0.15 -22.19
N PHE A 483 6.00 -0.72 -23.01
CA PHE A 483 6.50 -1.04 -24.36
C PHE A 483 6.00 -0.13 -25.47
N LYS A 484 4.94 0.67 -25.26
CA LYS A 484 4.46 1.61 -26.27
C LYS A 484 5.44 2.76 -26.53
N ASN A 485 6.27 3.08 -25.53
CA ASN A 485 7.13 4.27 -25.53
C ASN A 485 8.62 3.93 -25.75
N ASP A 486 8.92 2.69 -26.12
CA ASP A 486 10.24 2.19 -26.53
C ASP A 486 10.12 1.70 -27.98
#